data_AF-A0A381ZHN1-F1
#
_entry.id   AF-A0A381ZHN1-F1
#
_cell.length_a   1.000
_cell.length_b   1.000
_cell.length_c   1.000
_cell.angle_alpha   90.00
_cell.angle_beta   90.00
_cell.angle_gamma   90.00
#
_symmetry.space_group_name_H-M   'P 1'
#
loop_
_entity.id
_entity.type
_entity.pdbx_description
1 polymer ?
#
loop_
_entity_poly.entity_id
_entity_poly.type
_entity_poly.pdbx_seq_one_letter_code
_entity_poly.pdbx_strand_id
1 'polypeptide(L)'
;MVWGCNSLIEKSAPLEGNFYIQDGWLAFSSSKYEEADKHFNTAIETNDSGSVFHFLSLVGLGWTNIYKAQAIEEKTSNGLVKIAGESFDAALNIVFNLNIEVITLELYEDYFNGITDMYAGLALQRSYFAKQKSANENAWETTNESLSDTVRILYEESIDFSIQLESDYIFQHDVKLTYNDILVLRTENYLILGNIEEAILSFNQIDFDQLGFEVDEACKQEFEDDKLEDFIECLCIVSHNGFCPFGDLND
;
A
#
# COMPACT_ATOMS: atom_id res chain seq x y z
N MET A 1 -43.03 -43.91 -0.09
CA MET A 1 -43.85 -42.74 -0.43
C MET A 1 -43.01 -41.52 -0.06
N VAL A 2 -42.41 -40.86 -1.05
CA VAL A 2 -41.50 -39.73 -0.87
C VAL A 2 -42.29 -38.44 -1.07
N TRP A 3 -42.62 -37.77 0.03
CA TRP A 3 -43.26 -36.45 0.14
C TRP A 3 -42.46 -35.71 1.22
N GLY A 4 -41.94 -34.50 1.05
CA GLY A 4 -42.11 -33.56 -0.05
C GLY A 4 -41.01 -32.50 -0.04
N CYS A 5 -40.99 -31.72 -1.12
CA CYS A 5 -40.19 -30.53 -1.26
C CYS A 5 -40.59 -29.52 -0.17
N ASN A 6 -39.76 -29.40 0.87
CA ASN A 6 -39.66 -28.12 1.56
C ASN A 6 -39.22 -27.12 0.48
N SER A 7 -40.09 -26.17 0.14
CA SER A 7 -39.74 -25.10 -0.80
C SER A 7 -38.43 -24.47 -0.32
N LEU A 8 -37.38 -24.56 -1.12
CA LEU A 8 -36.21 -23.72 -0.94
C LEU A 8 -36.72 -22.29 -1.07
N ILE A 9 -36.85 -21.58 0.05
CA ILE A 9 -37.10 -20.15 0.04
C ILE A 9 -35.75 -19.54 -0.31
N GLU A 10 -35.58 -19.23 -1.59
CA GLU A 10 -34.44 -18.46 -2.06
C GLU A 10 -34.49 -17.10 -1.35
N LYS A 11 -33.49 -16.82 -0.50
CA LYS A 11 -33.23 -15.45 -0.05
C LYS A 11 -32.66 -14.70 -1.25
N SER A 12 -33.53 -14.04 -1.99
CA SER A 12 -33.18 -13.22 -3.16
C SER A 12 -32.78 -11.79 -2.79
N ALA A 13 -32.79 -11.45 -1.49
CA ALA A 13 -32.24 -10.18 -1.02
C ALA A 13 -30.71 -10.29 -1.04
N PRO A 14 -29.98 -9.26 -1.50
CA PRO A 14 -28.53 -9.19 -1.33
C PRO A 14 -28.15 -9.48 0.11
N LEU A 15 -27.00 -10.14 0.32
CA LEU A 15 -26.47 -10.27 1.67
C LEU A 15 -26.18 -8.88 2.24
N GLU A 16 -26.14 -8.77 3.56
CA GLU A 16 -25.65 -7.54 4.19
C GLU A 16 -24.24 -7.24 3.68
N GLY A 17 -23.92 -5.95 3.52
CA GLY A 17 -22.70 -5.53 2.84
C GLY A 17 -21.40 -6.01 3.50
N ASN A 18 -21.44 -6.34 4.79
CA ASN A 18 -20.32 -6.94 5.52
C ASN A 18 -19.91 -8.33 5.00
N PHE A 19 -20.84 -9.14 4.49
CA PHE A 19 -20.52 -10.45 3.91
C PHE A 19 -19.66 -10.31 2.65
N TYR A 20 -19.98 -9.32 1.81
CA TYR A 20 -19.23 -9.07 0.58
C TYR A 20 -17.81 -8.54 0.86
N ILE A 21 -17.58 -7.81 1.96
CA ILE A 21 -16.24 -7.38 2.37
C ILE A 21 -15.38 -8.60 2.74
N GLN A 22 -15.92 -9.51 3.54
CA GLN A 22 -15.22 -10.75 3.94
C GLN A 22 -14.89 -11.63 2.73
N ASP A 23 -15.85 -11.81 1.82
CA ASP A 23 -15.64 -12.55 0.57
C ASP A 23 -14.58 -11.86 -0.32
N GLY A 24 -14.57 -10.52 -0.34
CA GLY A 24 -13.56 -9.71 -1.02
C GLY A 24 -12.15 -9.99 -0.51
N TRP A 25 -11.94 -9.92 0.81
CA TRP A 25 -10.64 -10.20 1.43
C TRP A 25 -10.22 -11.67 1.31
N LEU A 26 -11.16 -12.60 1.36
CA LEU A 26 -10.89 -14.02 1.12
C LEU A 26 -10.43 -14.28 -0.33
N ALA A 27 -11.08 -13.63 -1.30
CA ALA A 27 -10.66 -13.71 -2.69
C ALA A 27 -9.29 -13.04 -2.91
N PHE A 28 -9.06 -11.87 -2.29
CA PHE A 28 -7.79 -11.14 -2.34
C PHE A 28 -6.62 -12.00 -1.82
N SER A 29 -6.75 -12.54 -0.60
CA SER A 29 -5.72 -13.40 0.02
C SER A 29 -5.48 -14.71 -0.75
N SER A 30 -6.44 -15.13 -1.58
CA SER A 30 -6.31 -16.26 -2.51
C SER A 30 -5.74 -15.86 -3.89
N SER A 31 -5.29 -14.61 -4.05
CA SER A 31 -4.82 -14.01 -5.31
C SER A 31 -5.85 -14.04 -6.45
N LYS A 32 -7.16 -14.08 -6.13
CA LYS A 32 -8.26 -14.04 -7.10
C LYS A 32 -8.79 -12.61 -7.24
N TYR A 33 -7.98 -11.74 -7.80
CA TYR A 33 -8.24 -10.31 -7.71
C TYR A 33 -9.46 -9.84 -8.52
N GLU A 34 -9.83 -10.50 -9.62
CA GLU A 34 -11.09 -10.19 -10.32
C GLU A 34 -12.33 -10.53 -9.50
N GLU A 35 -12.25 -11.58 -8.68
CA GLU A 35 -13.33 -11.97 -7.77
C GLU A 35 -13.40 -11.00 -6.58
N ALA A 36 -12.25 -10.63 -6.01
CA ALA A 36 -12.15 -9.63 -4.94
C ALA A 36 -12.74 -8.28 -5.37
N ASP A 37 -12.36 -7.81 -6.56
CA ASP A 37 -12.86 -6.57 -7.18
C ASP A 37 -14.40 -6.55 -7.24
N LYS A 38 -14.99 -7.65 -7.74
CA LYS A 38 -16.45 -7.78 -7.82
C LYS A 38 -17.11 -7.71 -6.43
N HIS A 39 -16.54 -8.40 -5.44
CA HIS A 39 -17.09 -8.43 -4.09
C HIS A 39 -17.00 -7.06 -3.41
N PHE A 40 -15.85 -6.37 -3.48
CA PHE A 40 -15.72 -5.03 -2.93
C PHE A 40 -16.61 -4.01 -3.63
N ASN A 41 -16.73 -4.04 -4.96
CA ASN A 41 -17.67 -3.19 -5.68
C ASN A 41 -19.12 -3.45 -5.27
N THR A 42 -19.50 -4.72 -5.08
CA THR A 42 -20.84 -5.08 -4.58
C THR A 42 -21.07 -4.54 -3.17
N ALA A 43 -20.06 -4.59 -2.29
CA ALA A 43 -20.14 -4.01 -0.95
C ALA A 43 -20.27 -2.47 -0.99
N ILE A 44 -19.55 -1.78 -1.88
CA ILE A 44 -19.65 -0.34 -2.10
C ILE A 44 -21.08 0.06 -2.53
N GLU A 45 -21.67 -0.70 -3.45
CA GLU A 45 -23.02 -0.43 -3.99
C GLU A 45 -24.15 -0.69 -2.98
N THR A 46 -23.93 -1.58 -2.01
CA THR A 46 -24.97 -2.05 -1.07
C THR A 46 -24.92 -1.37 0.30
N ASN A 47 -23.80 -0.75 0.68
CA ASN A 47 -23.64 -0.06 1.95
C ASN A 47 -23.79 1.46 1.82
N ASP A 48 -24.22 2.11 2.91
CA ASP A 48 -24.29 3.56 2.99
C ASP A 48 -22.91 4.21 2.74
N SER A 49 -22.85 5.22 1.88
CA SER A 49 -21.60 5.83 1.39
C SER A 49 -20.73 6.50 2.46
N GLY A 50 -21.29 6.77 3.64
CA GLY A 50 -20.57 7.31 4.80
C GLY A 50 -20.34 6.29 5.91
N SER A 51 -20.52 4.99 5.65
CA SER A 51 -20.36 3.93 6.65
C SER A 51 -18.94 3.39 6.72
N VAL A 52 -18.61 2.77 7.85
CA VAL A 52 -17.34 2.04 8.02
C VAL A 52 -17.20 0.90 7.01
N PHE A 53 -18.30 0.24 6.62
CA PHE A 53 -18.26 -0.81 5.60
C PHE A 53 -17.90 -0.27 4.22
N HIS A 54 -18.43 0.89 3.85
CA HIS A 54 -18.09 1.53 2.59
C HIS A 54 -16.62 1.97 2.58
N PHE A 55 -16.12 2.50 3.70
CA PHE A 55 -14.70 2.77 3.92
C PHE A 55 -13.84 1.51 3.71
N LEU A 56 -14.10 0.43 4.44
CA LEU A 56 -13.33 -0.82 4.36
C LEU A 56 -13.37 -1.44 2.95
N SER A 57 -14.50 -1.30 2.25
CA SER A 57 -14.63 -1.81 0.87
C SER A 57 -13.75 -1.04 -0.11
N LEU A 58 -13.64 0.29 0.05
CA LEU A 58 -12.75 1.12 -0.77
C LEU A 58 -11.28 0.81 -0.50
N VAL A 59 -10.91 0.56 0.77
CA VAL A 59 -9.57 0.09 1.14
C VAL A 59 -9.25 -1.23 0.44
N GLY A 60 -10.14 -2.22 0.53
CA GLY A 60 -9.98 -3.51 -0.13
C GLY A 60 -9.89 -3.41 -1.66
N LEU A 61 -10.69 -2.53 -2.28
CA LEU A 61 -10.63 -2.29 -3.72
C LEU A 61 -9.31 -1.62 -4.15
N GLY A 62 -8.80 -0.68 -3.35
CA GLY A 62 -7.50 -0.05 -3.56
C GLY A 62 -6.37 -1.08 -3.60
N TRP A 63 -6.29 -1.94 -2.58
CA TRP A 63 -5.31 -3.03 -2.51
C TRP A 63 -5.45 -4.02 -3.66
N THR A 64 -6.69 -4.42 -3.97
CA THR A 64 -6.98 -5.31 -5.10
C THR A 64 -6.42 -4.75 -6.40
N ASN A 65 -6.56 -3.44 -6.65
CA ASN A 65 -6.04 -2.80 -7.84
C ASN A 65 -4.51 -2.71 -7.89
N ILE A 66 -3.84 -2.46 -6.75
CA ILE A 66 -2.36 -2.53 -6.68
C ILE A 66 -1.87 -3.93 -7.09
N TYR A 67 -2.43 -4.99 -6.52
CA TYR A 67 -1.96 -6.35 -6.79
C TYR A 67 -2.30 -6.82 -8.20
N LYS A 68 -3.45 -6.40 -8.75
CA LYS A 68 -3.76 -6.61 -10.18
C LYS A 68 -2.73 -5.92 -11.06
N ALA A 69 -2.39 -4.66 -10.76
CA ALA A 69 -1.38 -3.91 -11.50
C ALA A 69 -0.04 -4.63 -11.50
N GLN A 70 0.38 -5.14 -10.34
CA GLN A 70 1.60 -5.93 -10.19
C GLN A 70 1.54 -7.24 -10.99
N ALA A 71 0.44 -7.99 -10.89
CA ALA A 71 0.30 -9.29 -11.55
C ALA A 71 0.35 -9.22 -13.08
N ILE A 72 -0.08 -8.09 -13.66
CA ILE A 72 -0.05 -7.86 -15.11
C ILE A 72 1.10 -6.94 -15.57
N GLU A 73 2.01 -6.57 -14.65
CA GLU A 73 3.11 -5.64 -14.89
C GLU A 73 2.65 -4.33 -15.55
N GLU A 74 1.62 -3.73 -15.00
CA GLU A 74 0.95 -2.54 -15.53
C GLU A 74 1.87 -1.31 -15.49
N LYS A 75 2.06 -0.63 -16.63
CA LYS A 75 2.98 0.53 -16.77
C LYS A 75 2.27 1.83 -17.13
N THR A 76 0.93 1.84 -17.19
CA THR A 76 0.18 2.99 -17.69
C THR A 76 -0.14 3.94 -16.54
N SER A 77 0.21 5.22 -16.71
CA SER A 77 -0.11 6.25 -15.71
C SER A 77 -1.61 6.58 -15.58
N ASN A 78 -2.49 5.91 -16.33
CA ASN A 78 -3.95 6.01 -16.12
C ASN A 78 -4.57 4.65 -15.81
N GLY A 79 -3.76 3.68 -15.39
CA GLY A 79 -4.21 2.32 -15.13
C GLY A 79 -4.59 2.05 -13.69
N LEU A 80 -4.43 0.80 -13.30
CA LEU A 80 -4.91 0.24 -12.04
C LEU A 80 -4.26 0.90 -10.83
N VAL A 81 -2.99 1.30 -10.92
CA VAL A 81 -2.32 2.03 -9.83
C VAL A 81 -2.99 3.37 -9.56
N LYS A 82 -3.42 4.10 -10.60
CA LYS A 82 -4.16 5.35 -10.43
C LYS A 82 -5.54 5.10 -9.81
N ILE A 83 -6.27 4.09 -10.30
CA ILE A 83 -7.60 3.71 -9.79
C ILE A 83 -7.52 3.28 -8.31
N ALA A 84 -6.44 2.61 -7.91
CA ALA A 84 -6.18 2.30 -6.51
C ALA A 84 -6.09 3.59 -5.67
N GLY A 85 -5.37 4.60 -6.16
CA GLY A 85 -5.25 5.90 -5.49
C GLY A 85 -6.60 6.59 -5.33
N GLU A 86 -7.42 6.62 -6.38
CA GLU A 86 -8.78 7.17 -6.33
C GLU A 86 -9.66 6.47 -5.29
N SER A 87 -9.50 5.14 -5.15
CA SER A 87 -10.23 4.35 -4.15
C SER A 87 -9.79 4.68 -2.73
N PHE A 88 -8.48 4.76 -2.49
CA PHE A 88 -7.95 5.12 -1.18
C PHE A 88 -8.25 6.57 -0.79
N ASP A 89 -8.23 7.51 -1.75
CA ASP A 89 -8.61 8.91 -1.49
C ASP A 89 -10.09 9.02 -1.09
N ALA A 90 -10.95 8.25 -1.73
CA ALA A 90 -12.35 8.15 -1.33
C ALA A 90 -12.48 7.57 0.09
N ALA A 91 -11.70 6.53 0.42
CA ALA A 91 -11.66 5.95 1.76
C ALA A 91 -11.20 6.97 2.81
N LEU A 92 -10.12 7.71 2.54
CA LEU A 92 -9.54 8.72 3.43
C LEU A 92 -10.54 9.84 3.72
N ASN A 93 -11.26 10.28 2.69
CA ASN A 93 -12.33 11.27 2.85
C ASN A 93 -13.46 10.77 3.76
N ILE A 94 -13.80 9.47 3.72
CA ILE A 94 -14.81 8.90 4.62
C ILE A 94 -14.25 8.83 6.05
N VAL A 95 -13.01 8.39 6.25
CA VAL A 95 -12.37 8.29 7.58
C VAL A 95 -12.48 9.59 8.35
N PHE A 96 -12.17 10.72 7.73
CA PHE A 96 -12.24 12.03 8.38
C PHE A 96 -13.66 12.48 8.75
N ASN A 97 -14.69 11.85 8.19
CA ASN A 97 -16.10 12.19 8.41
C ASN A 97 -16.85 11.13 9.24
N LEU A 98 -16.20 10.00 9.59
CA LEU A 98 -16.81 8.97 10.42
C LEU A 98 -16.94 9.44 11.87
N ASN A 99 -18.12 9.24 12.46
CA ASN A 99 -18.30 9.47 13.88
C ASN A 99 -17.80 8.26 14.67
N ILE A 100 -16.55 8.34 15.12
CA ILE A 100 -15.84 7.26 15.83
C ILE A 100 -16.58 6.84 17.11
N GLU A 101 -17.27 7.77 17.80
CA GLU A 101 -18.03 7.46 19.03
C GLU A 101 -19.22 6.51 18.79
N VAL A 102 -19.64 6.36 17.53
CA VAL A 102 -20.78 5.52 17.11
C VAL A 102 -20.30 4.18 16.54
N ILE A 103 -18.99 3.98 16.35
CA ILE A 103 -18.44 2.71 15.92
C ILE A 103 -18.63 1.69 17.05
N THR A 104 -19.34 0.61 16.76
CA THR A 104 -19.57 -0.48 17.72
C THR A 104 -18.26 -1.14 18.09
N LEU A 105 -18.17 -1.71 19.30
CA LEU A 105 -16.96 -2.43 19.76
C LEU A 105 -16.52 -3.54 18.78
N GLU A 106 -17.47 -4.18 18.10
CA GLU A 106 -17.20 -5.24 17.11
C GLU A 106 -16.50 -4.73 15.85
N LEU A 107 -16.67 -3.45 15.49
CA LEU A 107 -16.09 -2.84 14.28
C LEU A 107 -14.87 -1.97 14.59
N TYR A 108 -14.53 -1.81 15.88
CA TYR A 108 -13.45 -0.93 16.30
C TYR A 108 -12.12 -1.44 15.74
N GLU A 109 -11.80 -2.71 15.94
CA GLU A 109 -10.57 -3.32 15.44
C GLU A 109 -10.47 -3.26 13.90
N ASP A 110 -11.53 -3.66 13.18
CA ASP A 110 -11.59 -3.59 11.72
C ASP A 110 -11.35 -2.17 11.21
N TYR A 111 -11.91 -1.16 11.88
CA TYR A 111 -11.72 0.24 11.53
C TYR A 111 -10.26 0.68 11.66
N PHE A 112 -9.59 0.37 12.78
CA PHE A 112 -8.18 0.75 12.96
C PHE A 112 -7.27 0.01 12.00
N ASN A 113 -7.48 -1.30 11.82
CA ASN A 113 -6.72 -2.08 10.84
C ASN A 113 -6.91 -1.52 9.43
N GLY A 114 -8.16 -1.17 9.07
CA GLY A 114 -8.47 -0.56 7.79
C GLY A 114 -7.81 0.81 7.59
N ILE A 115 -7.65 1.63 8.63
CA ILE A 115 -6.92 2.91 8.54
C ILE A 115 -5.45 2.65 8.24
N THR A 116 -4.84 1.72 8.96
CA THR A 116 -3.42 1.40 8.76
C THR A 116 -3.18 0.79 7.38
N ASP A 117 -4.04 -0.15 6.94
CA ASP A 117 -4.04 -0.68 5.58
C ASP A 117 -4.21 0.42 4.53
N MET A 118 -5.10 1.39 4.77
CA MET A 118 -5.30 2.52 3.86
C MET A 118 -4.04 3.38 3.73
N TYR A 119 -3.40 3.75 4.85
CA TYR A 119 -2.20 4.59 4.82
C TYR A 119 -1.03 3.89 4.13
N ALA A 120 -0.84 2.59 4.38
CA ALA A 120 0.16 1.81 3.69
C ALA A 120 -0.14 1.68 2.19
N GLY A 121 -1.40 1.45 1.84
CA GLY A 121 -1.87 1.42 0.46
C GLY A 121 -1.64 2.74 -0.26
N LEU A 122 -1.93 3.87 0.38
CA LEU A 122 -1.63 5.21 -0.12
C LEU A 122 -0.12 5.41 -0.29
N ALA A 123 0.70 5.04 0.69
CA ALA A 123 2.16 5.17 0.60
C ALA A 123 2.71 4.41 -0.62
N LEU A 124 2.36 3.13 -0.78
CA LEU A 124 2.78 2.31 -1.93
C LEU A 124 2.26 2.87 -3.24
N GLN A 125 0.96 3.18 -3.30
CA GLN A 125 0.32 3.65 -4.52
C GLN A 125 0.94 4.96 -5.00
N ARG A 126 1.18 5.92 -4.10
CA ARG A 126 1.75 7.22 -4.46
C ARG A 126 3.16 7.09 -5.01
N SER A 127 4.02 6.30 -4.37
CA SER A 127 5.37 6.04 -4.87
C SER A 127 5.35 5.31 -6.21
N TYR A 128 4.53 4.27 -6.37
CA TYR A 128 4.42 3.53 -7.64
C TYR A 128 3.86 4.40 -8.76
N PHE A 129 2.88 5.24 -8.45
CA PHE A 129 2.30 6.13 -9.43
C PHE A 129 3.27 7.24 -9.85
N ALA A 130 4.05 7.77 -8.91
CA ALA A 130 5.16 8.67 -9.20
C ALA A 130 6.16 7.99 -10.14
N LYS A 131 6.60 6.76 -9.84
CA LYS A 131 7.51 5.97 -10.71
C LYS A 131 6.93 5.77 -12.12
N GLN A 132 5.66 5.41 -12.26
CA GLN A 132 5.00 5.28 -13.57
C GLN A 132 4.90 6.61 -14.32
N LYS A 133 4.62 7.71 -13.63
CA LYS A 133 4.60 9.05 -14.24
C LYS A 133 5.98 9.49 -14.67
N SER A 134 6.99 9.33 -13.80
CA SER A 134 8.39 9.60 -14.11
C SER A 134 8.80 8.87 -15.36
N ALA A 135 8.72 7.54 -15.42
CA ALA A 135 9.16 6.77 -16.58
C ALA A 135 8.46 7.16 -17.92
N ASN A 136 7.22 7.66 -17.85
CA ASN A 136 6.47 8.11 -19.03
C ASN A 136 6.73 9.58 -19.39
N GLU A 137 7.12 10.42 -18.43
CA GLU A 137 7.36 11.85 -18.61
C GLU A 137 8.86 12.14 -18.84
N ASN A 138 9.76 11.39 -18.20
CA ASN A 138 11.22 11.45 -18.30
C ASN A 138 11.79 10.02 -18.15
N ALA A 139 12.51 9.54 -19.17
CA ALA A 139 13.27 8.29 -19.05
C ALA A 139 14.05 8.30 -17.73
N TRP A 140 13.94 7.21 -16.97
CA TRP A 140 14.56 7.03 -15.65
C TRP A 140 16.09 7.02 -15.82
N GLU A 141 16.67 8.19 -15.97
CA GLU A 141 18.10 8.37 -16.05
C GLU A 141 18.51 9.31 -14.93
N THR A 142 19.43 8.78 -14.14
CA THR A 142 20.12 9.27 -12.95
C THR A 142 20.83 10.62 -13.13
N THR A 143 20.49 11.39 -14.16
CA THR A 143 21.01 12.73 -14.42
C THR A 143 20.01 13.77 -13.97
N ASN A 144 20.07 14.16 -12.69
CA ASN A 144 19.86 15.51 -12.14
C ASN A 144 18.86 16.50 -12.82
N GLU A 145 17.82 16.02 -13.50
CA GLU A 145 16.71 16.85 -13.98
C GLU A 145 15.70 17.00 -12.84
N SER A 146 15.31 18.24 -12.56
CA SER A 146 14.31 18.54 -11.53
C SER A 146 13.02 17.77 -11.82
N LEU A 147 12.55 16.96 -10.87
CA LEU A 147 11.25 16.28 -10.93
C LEU A 147 10.15 17.29 -11.28
N SER A 148 9.16 16.86 -12.07
CA SER A 148 7.95 17.66 -12.24
C SER A 148 7.27 17.87 -10.88
N ASP A 149 6.63 19.02 -10.67
CA ASP A 149 5.96 19.32 -9.39
C ASP A 149 4.96 18.22 -9.00
N THR A 150 4.27 17.62 -9.98
CA THR A 150 3.34 16.51 -9.74
C THR A 150 4.05 15.26 -9.23
N VAL A 151 5.18 14.87 -9.84
CA VAL A 151 5.94 13.68 -9.40
C VAL A 151 6.53 13.91 -8.01
N ARG A 152 7.08 15.10 -7.74
CA ARG A 152 7.60 15.47 -6.42
C ARG A 152 6.53 15.34 -5.35
N ILE A 153 5.35 15.93 -5.57
CA ILE A 153 4.22 15.89 -4.63
C ILE A 153 3.80 14.45 -4.32
N LEU A 154 3.76 13.56 -5.33
CA LEU A 154 3.41 12.16 -5.09
C LEU A 154 4.41 11.45 -4.17
N TYR A 155 5.72 11.71 -4.30
CA TYR A 155 6.71 11.15 -3.38
C TYR A 155 6.59 11.75 -1.97
N GLU A 156 6.33 13.06 -1.86
CA GLU A 156 6.09 13.74 -0.58
C GLU A 156 4.85 13.15 0.13
N GLU A 157 3.73 12.99 -0.59
CA GLU A 157 2.51 12.36 -0.05
C GLU A 157 2.76 10.92 0.38
N SER A 158 3.53 10.15 -0.40
CA SER A 158 3.90 8.78 -0.05
C SER A 158 4.63 8.72 1.30
N ILE A 159 5.57 9.65 1.53
CA ILE A 159 6.29 9.78 2.79
C ILE A 159 5.32 10.14 3.92
N ASP A 160 4.47 11.16 3.74
CA ASP A 160 3.53 11.61 4.77
C ASP A 160 2.60 10.49 5.24
N PHE A 161 2.10 9.66 4.32
CA PHE A 161 1.27 8.50 4.66
C PHE A 161 2.06 7.39 5.34
N SER A 162 3.29 7.11 4.90
CA SER A 162 4.14 6.09 5.52
C SER A 162 4.50 6.41 6.98
N ILE A 163 4.59 7.69 7.36
CA ILE A 163 4.85 8.14 8.73
C ILE A 163 3.67 7.84 9.66
N GLN A 164 2.44 7.69 9.14
CA GLN A 164 1.26 7.37 9.95
C GLN A 164 1.24 5.91 10.44
N LEU A 165 2.12 5.06 9.92
CA LEU A 165 2.15 3.63 10.25
C LEU A 165 2.95 3.36 11.53
N GLU A 166 2.39 2.51 12.40
CA GLU A 166 3.05 2.01 13.60
C GLU A 166 3.97 0.83 13.27
N SER A 167 5.11 0.73 13.98
CA SER A 167 6.16 -0.23 13.64
C SER A 167 5.84 -1.68 13.97
N ASP A 168 4.86 -1.93 14.84
CA ASP A 168 4.39 -3.26 15.21
C ASP A 168 3.18 -3.74 14.39
N TYR A 169 2.78 -2.97 13.37
CA TYR A 169 1.65 -3.32 12.53
C TYR A 169 1.94 -4.53 11.65
N ILE A 170 0.96 -5.43 11.57
CA ILE A 170 0.97 -6.63 10.74
C ILE A 170 -0.16 -6.53 9.72
N PHE A 171 0.20 -6.52 8.44
CA PHE A 171 -0.74 -6.54 7.33
C PHE A 171 -1.57 -7.83 7.36
N GLN A 172 -2.86 -7.71 7.65
CA GLN A 172 -3.73 -8.88 7.89
C GLN A 172 -4.00 -9.70 6.63
N HIS A 173 -4.03 -9.04 5.48
CA HIS A 173 -4.44 -9.63 4.22
C HIS A 173 -3.27 -9.90 3.25
N ASP A 174 -2.08 -9.37 3.54
CA ASP A 174 -0.82 -9.80 2.94
C ASP A 174 0.30 -9.86 3.98
N VAL A 175 0.53 -11.05 4.52
CA VAL A 175 1.61 -11.30 5.49
C VAL A 175 3.02 -11.17 4.91
N LYS A 176 3.16 -10.97 3.59
CA LYS A 176 4.46 -10.72 2.96
C LYS A 176 4.84 -9.24 2.97
N LEU A 177 3.86 -8.35 3.06
CA LEU A 177 4.13 -6.94 3.25
C LEU A 177 4.38 -6.70 4.74
N THR A 178 5.45 -5.98 5.05
CA THR A 178 5.90 -5.70 6.41
C THR A 178 6.13 -4.21 6.60
N TYR A 179 6.25 -3.79 7.87
CA TYR A 179 6.64 -2.41 8.17
C TYR A 179 8.01 -2.05 7.55
N ASN A 180 8.95 -3.00 7.54
CA ASN A 180 10.26 -2.82 6.91
C ASN A 180 10.14 -2.51 5.41
N ASP A 181 9.21 -3.14 4.68
CA ASP A 181 8.99 -2.83 3.26
C ASP A 181 8.56 -1.37 3.07
N ILE A 182 7.75 -0.84 3.99
CA ILE A 182 7.34 0.57 3.97
C ILE A 182 8.49 1.49 4.37
N LEU A 183 9.33 1.10 5.34
CA LEU A 183 10.55 1.85 5.68
C LEU A 183 11.50 1.96 4.50
N VAL A 184 11.72 0.86 3.78
CA VAL A 184 12.53 0.83 2.57
C VAL A 184 11.95 1.77 1.52
N LEU A 185 10.65 1.68 1.25
CA LEU A 185 9.96 2.58 0.32
C LEU A 185 10.14 4.06 0.71
N ARG A 186 9.97 4.38 2.00
CA ARG A 186 10.12 5.73 2.54
C ARG A 186 11.55 6.24 2.37
N THR A 187 12.54 5.41 2.69
CA THR A 187 13.96 5.71 2.49
C THR A 187 14.27 5.98 1.02
N GLU A 188 13.79 5.16 0.09
CA GLU A 188 13.94 5.38 -1.35
C GLU A 188 13.33 6.72 -1.78
N ASN A 189 12.13 7.03 -1.31
CA ASN A 189 11.45 8.28 -1.67
C ASN A 189 12.21 9.51 -1.15
N TYR A 190 12.75 9.47 0.08
CA TYR A 190 13.59 10.54 0.59
C TYR A 190 14.85 10.75 -0.25
N LEU A 191 15.53 9.66 -0.64
CA LEU A 191 16.67 9.71 -1.54
C LEU A 191 16.32 10.34 -2.90
N ILE A 192 15.20 9.92 -3.50
CA ILE A 192 14.72 10.47 -4.78
C ILE A 192 14.46 11.97 -4.69
N LEU A 193 13.98 12.45 -3.54
CA LEU A 193 13.74 13.86 -3.26
C LEU A 193 15.02 14.63 -2.88
N GLY A 194 16.17 13.96 -2.76
CA GLY A 194 17.44 14.55 -2.35
C GLY A 194 17.53 14.83 -0.85
N ASN A 195 16.66 14.26 -0.03
CA ASN A 195 16.65 14.41 1.41
C ASN A 195 17.44 13.29 2.09
N ILE A 196 18.77 13.40 2.05
CA ILE A 196 19.69 12.33 2.47
C ILE A 196 19.63 12.05 3.97
N GLU A 197 19.58 13.08 4.81
CA GLU A 197 19.55 12.94 6.27
C GLU A 197 18.31 12.12 6.71
N GLU A 198 17.13 12.48 6.20
CA GLU A 198 15.89 11.74 6.50
C GLU A 198 15.88 10.32 5.91
N ALA A 199 16.54 10.11 4.76
CA ALA A 199 16.69 8.77 4.19
C ALA A 199 17.51 7.86 5.13
N ILE A 200 18.62 8.37 5.67
CA ILE A 200 19.46 7.66 6.64
C ILE A 200 18.67 7.39 7.94
N LEU A 201 17.97 8.39 8.47
CA LEU A 201 17.13 8.22 9.67
C LEU A 201 16.04 7.17 9.48
N SER A 202 15.42 7.11 8.30
CA SER A 202 14.42 6.09 7.96
C SER A 202 15.06 4.70 7.81
N PHE A 203 16.25 4.62 7.21
CA PHE A 203 16.96 3.35 7.04
C PHE A 203 17.42 2.74 8.37
N ASN A 204 17.94 3.58 9.27
CA ASN A 204 18.38 3.15 10.61
C ASN A 204 17.23 2.61 11.49
N GLN A 205 15.96 2.77 11.08
CA GLN A 205 14.80 2.17 11.75
C GLN A 205 14.49 0.74 11.29
N ILE A 206 15.12 0.25 10.21
CA ILE A 206 14.87 -1.08 9.66
C ILE A 206 15.35 -2.13 10.66
N ASP A 207 14.43 -3.03 11.06
CA ASP A 207 14.78 -4.17 11.88
C ASP A 207 15.32 -5.29 10.98
N PHE A 208 16.65 -5.36 10.85
CA PHE A 208 17.33 -6.35 10.01
C PHE A 208 17.07 -7.80 10.43
N ASP A 209 16.70 -8.05 11.69
CA ASP A 209 16.39 -9.40 12.18
C ASP A 209 15.04 -9.90 11.66
N GLN A 210 14.18 -9.00 11.20
CA GLN A 210 12.88 -9.33 10.58
C GLN A 210 12.97 -9.50 9.06
N LEU A 211 14.15 -9.32 8.46
CA LEU A 211 14.34 -9.59 7.05
C LEU A 211 14.40 -11.09 6.78
N GLY A 212 13.85 -11.52 5.65
CA GLY A 212 13.86 -12.92 5.22
C GLY A 212 15.22 -13.43 4.72
N PHE A 213 16.29 -12.65 4.87
CA PHE A 213 17.64 -12.92 4.35
C PHE A 213 18.72 -12.26 5.21
N GLU A 214 19.96 -12.75 5.08
CA GLU A 214 21.12 -12.24 5.82
C GLU A 214 21.70 -11.00 5.13
N VAL A 215 21.96 -9.96 5.92
CA VAL A 215 22.60 -8.71 5.48
C VAL A 215 23.97 -8.58 6.16
N ASP A 216 24.95 -8.03 5.46
CA ASP A 216 26.30 -7.78 6.01
C ASP A 216 26.21 -6.96 7.31
N GLU A 217 27.07 -7.28 8.28
CA GLU A 217 27.19 -6.57 9.55
C GLU A 217 27.54 -5.09 9.36
N ALA A 218 28.19 -4.74 8.25
CA ALA A 218 28.41 -3.35 7.89
C ALA A 218 27.10 -2.56 7.71
N CYS A 219 26.06 -3.18 7.14
CA CYS A 219 24.76 -2.55 6.90
C CYS A 219 23.87 -2.45 8.15
N LYS A 220 24.20 -3.21 9.20
CA LYS A 220 23.48 -3.16 10.48
C LYS A 220 24.00 -2.06 11.40
N GLN A 221 25.11 -1.41 11.03
CA GLN A 221 25.64 -0.28 11.77
C GLN A 221 24.82 0.97 11.46
N GLU A 222 24.71 1.86 12.44
CA GLU A 222 24.08 3.16 12.24
C GLU A 222 24.93 3.98 11.25
N PHE A 223 24.28 4.45 10.19
CA PHE A 223 24.94 5.29 9.18
C PHE A 223 25.00 6.76 9.63
N GLU A 224 26.13 7.41 9.35
CA GLU A 224 26.33 8.86 9.45
C GLU A 224 26.39 9.46 8.02
N ASP A 225 26.13 10.76 7.88
CA ASP A 225 26.05 11.47 6.59
C ASP A 225 27.30 11.32 5.70
N ASP A 226 28.47 11.04 6.28
CA ASP A 226 29.74 10.89 5.56
C ASP A 226 29.93 9.52 4.87
N LYS A 227 28.97 8.61 5.02
CA LYS A 227 28.98 7.25 4.43
C LYS A 227 27.86 7.00 3.43
N LEU A 228 27.56 8.00 2.61
CA LEU A 228 26.49 7.93 1.60
C LEU A 228 26.66 6.73 0.63
N GLU A 229 27.88 6.44 0.19
CA GLU A 229 28.15 5.31 -0.71
C GLU A 229 27.81 3.96 -0.06
N ASP A 230 28.32 3.72 1.15
CA ASP A 230 28.05 2.49 1.91
C ASP A 230 26.53 2.35 2.21
N PHE A 231 25.86 3.46 2.55
CA PHE A 231 24.43 3.49 2.79
C PHE A 231 23.63 3.07 1.55
N ILE A 232 23.96 3.62 0.37
CA ILE A 232 23.27 3.28 -0.87
C ILE A 232 23.50 1.83 -1.26
N GLU A 233 24.72 1.31 -1.09
CA GLU A 233 25.03 -0.09 -1.32
C GLU A 233 24.14 -0.99 -0.43
N CYS A 234 24.07 -0.68 0.86
CA CYS A 234 23.23 -1.41 1.82
C CYS A 234 21.73 -1.30 1.49
N LEU A 235 21.25 -0.11 1.12
CA LEU A 235 19.86 0.06 0.69
C LEU A 235 19.55 -0.80 -0.54
N CYS A 236 20.44 -0.84 -1.53
CA CYS A 236 20.26 -1.63 -2.74
C CYS A 236 20.26 -3.15 -2.48
N ILE A 237 21.01 -3.61 -1.47
CA ILE A 237 20.93 -4.99 -0.97
C ILE A 237 19.52 -5.24 -0.39
N VAL A 238 19.02 -4.33 0.44
CA VAL A 238 17.75 -4.50 1.14
C VAL A 238 16.53 -4.40 0.21
N SER A 239 16.52 -3.48 -0.75
CA SER A 239 15.32 -3.19 -1.56
C SER A 239 15.17 -4.03 -2.82
N HIS A 240 16.26 -4.54 -3.38
CA HIS A 240 16.27 -5.07 -4.76
C HIS A 240 17.14 -6.32 -4.96
N ASN A 241 17.40 -7.10 -3.90
CA ASN A 241 18.33 -8.23 -3.96
C ASN A 241 19.70 -7.83 -4.57
N GLY A 242 20.16 -6.60 -4.30
CA GLY A 242 21.44 -6.06 -4.78
C GLY A 242 21.43 -5.34 -6.12
N PHE A 243 20.28 -5.16 -6.79
CA PHE A 243 20.21 -4.30 -7.98
C PHE A 243 20.01 -2.82 -7.58
N CYS A 244 20.92 -1.93 -7.98
CA CYS A 244 20.89 -0.54 -7.53
C CYS A 244 20.37 0.42 -8.60
N PRO A 245 19.12 0.94 -8.50
CA PRO A 245 18.55 1.87 -9.49
C PRO A 245 19.04 3.31 -9.32
N PHE A 246 19.80 3.59 -8.25
CA PHE A 246 20.30 4.94 -7.93
C PHE A 246 21.63 5.27 -8.63
N GLY A 247 22.25 4.29 -9.30
CA GLY A 247 23.55 4.44 -9.97
C GLY A 247 24.70 4.67 -8.98
N ASP A 248 25.95 4.60 -9.45
CA ASP A 248 27.07 5.16 -8.70
C ASP A 248 26.87 6.69 -8.67
N LEU A 249 26.60 7.28 -7.50
CA LEU A 249 26.34 8.72 -7.35
C LEU A 249 27.57 9.62 -7.62
N ASN A 250 28.54 9.14 -8.38
CA ASN A 250 29.85 9.77 -8.63
C ASN A 250 30.00 10.44 -10.00
N ASP A 251 28.91 10.63 -10.76
CA ASP A 251 28.92 11.38 -12.03
C ASP A 251 28.24 12.76 -11.94
#